data_AF-A0A9W9J9Q9-F1
#
_entry.id   AF-A0A9W9J9Q9-F1
#
_cell.length_a   1.000
_cell.length_b   1.000
_cell.length_c   1.000
_cell.angle_alpha   90.00
_cell.angle_beta   90.00
_cell.angle_gamma   90.00
#
_symmetry.space_group_name_H-M   'P 1'
#
loop_
_entity.id
_entity.type
_entity.pdbx_description
1 polymer ?
#
loop_
_entity_poly.entity_id
_entity_poly.type
_entity_poly.pdbx_seq_one_letter_code
_entity_poly.pdbx_strand_id
1 'polypeptide(L)'
;MTKWQLDGGAGPPFAVFTYLCHSATDSHKKAFMRIYFQIPIAGSEYQRPEVRQRQAAPPRKHRELDVLKDLTLRQCPVVPTLLACKEGKQGNDGVVPDGYITHIVWDKVPGTSLSQDRVWDPQSALLREAVRARFRDVWEELRRYGWEPGMPRLENIIYDEVTKTMHIAGFRDPARLEPEERFTNDFCRLGLGYTTQ
;
A
#
# COMPACT_ATOMS: atom_id res chain seq x y z
N MET A 1 -26.40 -22.90 -4.85
CA MET A 1 -25.02 -22.78 -4.37
C MET A 1 -24.98 -21.75 -3.26
N THR A 2 -24.27 -22.04 -2.17
CA THR A 2 -24.02 -21.08 -1.08
C THR A 2 -22.77 -20.24 -1.38
N LYS A 3 -22.54 -19.15 -0.63
CA LYS A 3 -21.33 -18.33 -0.77
C LYS A 3 -20.04 -19.15 -0.59
N TRP A 4 -19.99 -20.01 0.42
CA TRP A 4 -18.84 -20.90 0.68
C TRP A 4 -18.57 -21.89 -0.48
N GLN A 5 -19.59 -22.34 -1.20
CA GLN A 5 -19.45 -23.17 -2.40
C GLN A 5 -18.92 -22.39 -3.62
N LEU A 6 -18.76 -21.07 -3.51
CA LEU A 6 -18.40 -20.16 -4.59
C LEU A 6 -17.08 -19.40 -4.34
N ASP A 7 -16.73 -19.12 -3.08
CA ASP A 7 -15.50 -18.39 -2.72
C ASP A 7 -14.48 -19.22 -1.91
N GLY A 8 -14.82 -20.47 -1.54
CA GLY A 8 -13.93 -21.36 -0.78
C GLY A 8 -13.49 -20.83 0.59
N GLY A 9 -14.13 -19.77 1.11
CA GLY A 9 -13.69 -19.07 2.32
C GLY A 9 -12.62 -17.98 2.11
N ALA A 10 -12.07 -17.83 0.90
CA ALA A 10 -11.12 -16.75 0.59
C ALA A 10 -11.79 -15.35 0.54
N GLY A 11 -13.13 -15.33 0.52
CA GLY A 11 -13.95 -14.16 0.32
C GLY A 11 -14.04 -13.75 -1.17
N PRO A 12 -14.79 -12.68 -1.47
CA PRO A 12 -14.99 -12.23 -2.85
C PRO A 12 -13.63 -11.93 -3.53
N PRO A 13 -13.39 -12.43 -4.76
CA PRO A 13 -12.18 -12.12 -5.51
C PRO A 13 -12.17 -10.64 -5.91
N PHE A 14 -10.97 -10.08 -6.06
CA PHE A 14 -10.80 -8.66 -6.33
C PHE A 14 -9.53 -8.35 -7.12
N ALA A 15 -9.59 -7.29 -7.91
CA ALA A 15 -8.43 -6.65 -8.54
C ALA A 15 -7.97 -5.45 -7.69
N VAL A 16 -6.71 -5.05 -7.86
CA VAL A 16 -6.15 -3.86 -7.19
C VAL A 16 -5.36 -3.01 -8.19
N PHE A 17 -5.93 -1.87 -8.56
CA PHE A 17 -5.30 -0.91 -9.46
C PHE A 17 -4.60 0.20 -8.66
N THR A 18 -3.53 0.79 -9.17
CA THR A 18 -2.88 1.94 -8.54
C THR A 18 -2.46 2.94 -9.61
N TYR A 19 -2.89 4.20 -9.45
CA TYR A 19 -2.69 5.28 -10.40
C TYR A 19 -1.93 6.42 -9.74
N LEU A 20 -1.06 7.08 -10.51
CA LEU A 20 -0.60 8.43 -10.18
C LEU A 20 -1.65 9.43 -10.68
N CYS A 21 -2.14 10.28 -9.80
CA CYS A 21 -3.12 11.32 -10.10
C CYS A 21 -2.63 12.70 -9.63
N HIS A 22 -3.36 13.75 -9.97
CA HIS A 22 -3.14 15.11 -9.48
C HIS A 22 -4.47 15.75 -9.10
N SER A 23 -4.44 16.85 -8.35
CA SER A 23 -5.66 17.61 -8.07
C SER A 23 -6.24 18.22 -9.34
N ALA A 24 -7.57 18.25 -9.44
CA ALA A 24 -8.29 18.95 -10.51
C ALA A 24 -8.13 20.49 -10.41
N THR A 25 -7.69 21.01 -9.25
CA THR A 25 -7.45 22.44 -9.00
C THR A 25 -5.96 22.81 -9.02
N ASP A 26 -5.06 21.82 -9.05
CA ASP A 26 -3.61 22.01 -8.88
C ASP A 26 -2.86 20.78 -9.43
N SER A 27 -2.22 20.93 -10.60
CA SER A 27 -1.48 19.84 -11.25
C SER A 27 -0.12 19.54 -10.61
N HIS A 28 0.36 20.39 -9.69
CA HIS A 28 1.59 20.16 -8.93
C HIS A 28 1.31 19.27 -7.71
N LYS A 29 0.14 19.38 -7.08
CA LYS A 29 -0.34 18.46 -6.05
C LYS A 29 -0.68 17.10 -6.64
N LYS A 30 0.29 16.18 -6.55
CA LYS A 30 0.19 14.79 -7.04
C LYS A 30 -0.12 13.85 -5.88
N ALA A 31 -0.86 12.80 -6.17
CA ALA A 31 -1.25 11.79 -5.20
C ALA A 31 -1.25 10.40 -5.85
N PHE A 32 -1.19 9.34 -5.04
CA PHE A 32 -1.43 7.98 -5.49
C PHE A 32 -2.86 7.59 -5.11
N MET A 33 -3.61 7.06 -6.08
CA MET A 33 -4.93 6.47 -5.87
C MET A 33 -4.87 4.97 -6.07
N ARG A 34 -5.26 4.20 -5.06
CA ARG A 34 -5.50 2.75 -5.17
C ARG A 34 -6.99 2.48 -5.21
N ILE A 35 -7.38 1.56 -6.10
CA ILE A 35 -8.76 1.08 -6.21
C ILE A 35 -8.74 -0.42 -5.94
N TYR A 36 -9.38 -0.83 -4.85
CA TYR A 36 -9.76 -2.22 -4.60
C TYR A 36 -11.14 -2.44 -5.20
N PHE A 37 -11.27 -3.47 -6.05
CA PHE A 37 -12.40 -3.62 -6.96
C PHE A 37 -12.84 -5.08 -7.03
N GLN A 38 -14.09 -5.38 -6.63
CA GLN A 38 -14.60 -6.75 -6.72
C GLN A 38 -14.66 -7.21 -8.19
N ILE A 39 -14.17 -8.41 -8.47
CA ILE A 39 -14.26 -9.05 -9.80
C ILE A 39 -15.17 -10.27 -9.75
N PRO A 40 -15.63 -10.80 -10.90
CA PRO A 40 -16.39 -12.06 -10.94
C PRO A 40 -15.59 -13.23 -10.37
N ILE A 41 -16.29 -14.25 -9.90
CA ILE A 41 -15.74 -15.57 -9.63
C ILE A 41 -15.28 -16.20 -10.97
N ALA A 42 -14.16 -16.93 -10.93
CA ALA A 42 -13.58 -17.56 -12.12
C ALA A 42 -14.62 -18.43 -12.87
N GLY A 43 -14.72 -18.25 -14.19
CA GLY A 43 -15.71 -18.93 -15.04
C GLY A 43 -17.11 -18.28 -15.07
N SER A 44 -17.29 -17.11 -14.44
CA SER A 44 -18.53 -16.32 -14.48
C SER A 44 -18.39 -14.94 -15.13
N GLU A 45 -17.22 -14.61 -15.67
CA GLU A 45 -16.85 -13.30 -16.21
C GLU A 45 -17.78 -12.87 -17.36
N TYR A 46 -18.11 -13.82 -18.23
CA TYR A 46 -18.97 -13.63 -19.40
C TYR A 46 -20.46 -13.93 -19.12
N GLN A 47 -20.84 -14.19 -17.88
CA GLN A 47 -22.24 -14.40 -17.52
C GLN A 47 -23.00 -13.07 -17.47
N ARG A 48 -24.34 -13.15 -17.57
CA ARG A 48 -25.22 -11.97 -17.58
C ARG A 48 -25.06 -11.13 -16.30
N PRO A 49 -25.27 -9.80 -16.36
CA PRO A 49 -25.10 -8.90 -15.20
C PRO A 49 -25.81 -9.38 -13.94
N GLU A 50 -27.03 -9.92 -14.06
CA GLU A 50 -27.86 -10.38 -12.92
C GLU A 50 -27.31 -11.65 -12.25
N VAL A 51 -26.43 -12.40 -12.92
CA VAL A 51 -25.73 -13.57 -12.35
C VAL A 51 -24.43 -13.14 -11.68
N ARG A 52 -23.73 -12.14 -12.25
CA ARG A 52 -22.56 -11.49 -11.61
C ARG A 52 -23.00 -10.70 -10.36
N GLN A 53 -24.11 -9.96 -10.40
CA GLN A 53 -24.66 -9.21 -9.28
C GLN A 53 -24.97 -10.08 -8.05
N ARG A 54 -25.36 -11.35 -8.23
CA ARG A 54 -25.57 -12.31 -7.11
C ARG A 54 -24.29 -12.64 -6.34
N GLN A 55 -23.13 -12.27 -6.87
CA GLN A 55 -21.82 -12.44 -6.24
C GLN A 55 -21.42 -11.20 -5.44
N ALA A 56 -22.17 -10.09 -5.54
CA ALA A 56 -21.89 -8.84 -4.85
C ALA A 56 -21.75 -9.05 -3.35
N ALA A 57 -20.60 -8.61 -2.81
CA ALA A 57 -20.28 -8.73 -1.41
C ALA A 57 -20.24 -7.34 -0.75
N PRO A 58 -20.48 -7.24 0.57
CA PRO A 58 -20.16 -6.03 1.31
C PRO A 58 -18.65 -5.71 1.19
N PRO A 59 -18.24 -4.43 1.33
CA PRO A 59 -16.84 -4.02 1.24
C PRO A 59 -15.90 -4.92 2.04
N ARG A 60 -14.87 -5.46 1.36
CA ARG A 60 -13.83 -6.23 2.03
C ARG A 60 -13.06 -5.28 2.95
N LYS A 61 -12.86 -5.67 4.20
CA LYS A 61 -12.03 -4.88 5.13
C LYS A 61 -10.56 -4.97 4.70
N HIS A 62 -10.04 -3.90 4.11
CA HIS A 62 -8.65 -3.79 3.69
C HIS A 62 -7.82 -3.16 4.82
N ARG A 63 -6.92 -3.93 5.43
CA ARG A 63 -6.08 -3.47 6.55
C ARG A 63 -5.25 -2.23 6.20
N GLU A 64 -4.84 -2.07 4.94
CA GLU A 64 -4.19 -0.84 4.45
C GLU A 64 -4.98 0.43 4.81
N LEU A 65 -6.31 0.37 4.69
CA LEU A 65 -7.17 1.52 4.99
C LEU A 65 -7.25 1.80 6.49
N ASP A 66 -7.28 0.77 7.34
CA ASP A 66 -7.22 0.94 8.80
C ASP A 66 -5.90 1.62 9.21
N VAL A 67 -4.78 1.16 8.64
CA VAL A 67 -3.43 1.65 8.95
C VAL A 67 -3.22 3.08 8.46
N LEU A 68 -3.59 3.39 7.21
CA LEU A 68 -3.49 4.76 6.70
C LEU A 68 -4.44 5.73 7.44
N LYS A 69 -5.60 5.27 7.93
CA LYS A 69 -6.47 6.04 8.83
C LYS A 69 -5.79 6.30 10.19
N ASP A 70 -5.26 5.27 10.87
CA ASP A 70 -4.60 5.41 12.18
C ASP A 70 -3.34 6.29 12.12
N LEU A 71 -2.45 6.04 11.15
CA LEU A 71 -1.22 6.80 10.96
C LEU A 71 -1.49 8.28 10.64
N THR A 72 -2.52 8.57 9.85
CA THR A 72 -2.92 9.94 9.52
C THR A 72 -3.57 10.64 10.71
N LEU A 73 -4.47 9.97 11.42
CA LEU A 73 -5.10 10.49 12.65
C LEU A 73 -4.07 10.82 13.73
N ARG A 74 -3.02 10.00 13.84
CA ARG A 74 -1.91 10.16 14.80
C ARG A 74 -0.74 10.99 14.24
N GLN A 75 -0.90 11.59 13.05
CA GLN A 75 0.05 12.50 12.42
C GLN A 75 1.47 11.92 12.25
N CYS A 76 1.58 10.62 11.91
CA CYS A 76 2.86 9.94 11.72
C CYS A 76 3.71 10.64 10.64
N PRO A 77 4.88 11.22 10.99
CA PRO A 77 5.61 12.13 10.10
C PRO A 77 6.43 11.42 9.01
N VAL A 78 6.46 10.08 9.01
CA VAL A 78 7.30 9.24 8.15
C VAL A 78 6.51 8.38 7.17
N VAL A 79 5.21 8.65 7.00
CA VAL A 79 4.32 7.91 6.09
C VAL A 79 3.50 8.90 5.25
N PRO A 80 3.32 8.67 3.93
CA PRO A 80 2.48 9.53 3.09
C PRO A 80 1.05 9.67 3.63
N THR A 81 0.61 10.91 3.84
CA THR A 81 -0.67 11.23 4.47
C THR A 81 -1.86 10.74 3.65
N LEU A 82 -2.85 10.11 4.29
CA LEU A 82 -4.13 9.77 3.66
C LEU A 82 -4.92 11.05 3.36
N LEU A 83 -5.13 11.34 2.08
CA LEU A 83 -5.85 12.52 1.61
C LEU A 83 -7.36 12.28 1.52
N ALA A 84 -7.77 11.08 1.07
CA ALA A 84 -9.18 10.72 0.95
C ALA A 84 -9.39 9.19 0.94
N CYS A 85 -10.60 8.77 1.30
CA CYS A 85 -11.10 7.42 1.04
C CYS A 85 -12.56 7.48 0.59
N LYS A 86 -12.95 6.59 -0.34
CA LYS A 86 -14.33 6.39 -0.77
C LYS A 86 -14.63 4.90 -0.94
N GLU A 87 -15.27 4.34 0.07
CA GLU A 87 -15.89 3.01 0.06
C GLU A 87 -17.27 3.10 -0.63
N GLY A 88 -17.67 2.06 -1.38
CA GLY A 88 -18.93 2.09 -2.13
C GLY A 88 -19.19 0.81 -2.94
N LYS A 89 -20.11 0.93 -3.91
CA LYS A 89 -20.53 -0.14 -4.82
C LYS A 89 -20.27 0.22 -6.29
N GLN A 90 -20.13 -0.80 -7.12
CA GLN A 90 -20.16 -0.70 -8.57
C GLN A 90 -21.58 -0.43 -9.07
N GLY A 91 -21.70 0.36 -10.15
CA GLY A 91 -22.97 0.58 -10.85
C GLY A 91 -23.43 -0.63 -11.67
N ASN A 92 -24.57 -0.49 -12.34
CA ASN A 92 -25.22 -1.56 -13.10
C ASN A 92 -24.32 -2.17 -14.20
N ASP A 93 -23.46 -1.36 -14.81
CA ASP A 93 -22.51 -1.76 -15.86
C ASP A 93 -21.18 -2.31 -15.32
N GLY A 94 -21.08 -2.51 -13.99
CA GLY A 94 -19.89 -3.03 -13.34
C GLY A 94 -19.56 -4.48 -13.71
N VAL A 95 -18.31 -4.90 -13.45
CA VAL A 95 -17.91 -6.31 -13.61
C VAL A 95 -18.60 -7.19 -12.55
N VAL A 96 -18.89 -6.63 -11.38
CA VAL A 96 -19.86 -7.18 -10.42
C VAL A 96 -20.80 -6.04 -10.03
N PRO A 97 -21.99 -5.90 -10.66
CA PRO A 97 -22.98 -4.90 -10.27
C PRO A 97 -23.33 -5.06 -8.79
N ASP A 98 -23.55 -3.96 -8.07
CA ASP A 98 -23.65 -3.91 -6.59
C ASP A 98 -22.40 -4.39 -5.80
N GLY A 99 -21.43 -5.02 -6.44
CA GLY A 99 -20.17 -5.48 -5.83
C GLY A 99 -19.32 -4.31 -5.34
N TYR A 100 -18.47 -4.55 -4.35
CA TYR A 100 -17.77 -3.44 -3.70
C TYR A 100 -16.69 -2.79 -4.58
N ILE A 101 -16.44 -1.51 -4.30
CA ILE A 101 -15.33 -0.72 -4.81
C ILE A 101 -14.85 0.25 -3.72
N THR A 102 -13.55 0.24 -3.44
CA THR A 102 -12.93 1.09 -2.40
C THR A 102 -11.74 1.84 -2.97
N HIS A 103 -11.84 3.17 -2.94
CA HIS A 103 -10.79 4.09 -3.36
C HIS A 103 -10.03 4.57 -2.12
N ILE A 104 -8.70 4.54 -2.19
CA ILE A 104 -7.79 5.08 -1.16
C ILE A 104 -6.85 6.05 -1.87
N VAL A 105 -6.73 7.27 -1.37
CA VAL A 105 -5.87 8.32 -1.95
C VAL A 105 -4.92 8.82 -0.88
N TRP A 106 -3.61 8.73 -1.11
CA TRP A 106 -2.58 9.30 -0.24
C TRP A 106 -1.61 10.17 -1.04
N ASP A 107 -0.93 11.07 -0.35
CA ASP A 107 -0.09 12.10 -0.97
C ASP A 107 1.11 11.52 -1.74
N LYS A 108 1.54 12.20 -2.82
CA LYS A 108 2.88 11.96 -3.37
C LYS A 108 3.86 12.94 -2.71
N VAL A 109 4.45 12.44 -1.63
CA VAL A 109 5.57 13.09 -0.93
C VAL A 109 6.78 13.35 -1.87
N PRO A 110 7.65 14.32 -1.51
CA PRO A 110 8.90 14.60 -2.20
C PRO A 110 9.86 13.41 -2.29
N GLY A 111 10.86 13.53 -3.16
CA GLY A 111 11.85 12.50 -3.40
C GLY A 111 11.40 11.38 -4.34
N THR A 112 12.24 10.35 -4.41
CA THR A 112 12.13 9.19 -5.30
C THR A 112 12.14 7.89 -4.50
N SER A 113 11.31 6.93 -4.92
CA SER A 113 11.46 5.53 -4.51
C SER A 113 12.89 5.04 -4.76
N LEU A 114 13.46 4.29 -3.81
CA LEU A 114 14.74 3.63 -4.02
C LEU A 114 14.58 2.52 -5.07
N SER A 115 15.60 2.33 -5.91
CA SER A 115 15.72 1.18 -6.81
C SER A 115 16.92 0.32 -6.42
N GLN A 116 16.81 -0.98 -6.66
CA GLN A 116 17.87 -1.94 -6.34
C GLN A 116 19.19 -1.55 -7.05
N ASP A 117 19.13 -1.27 -8.35
CA ASP A 117 20.29 -0.88 -9.16
C ASP A 117 20.99 0.38 -8.59
N ARG A 118 20.22 1.42 -8.24
CA ARG A 118 20.79 2.68 -7.71
C ARG A 118 21.40 2.50 -6.32
N VAL A 119 20.77 1.70 -5.45
CA VAL A 119 21.27 1.43 -4.09
C VAL A 119 22.50 0.54 -4.13
N TRP A 120 22.59 -0.41 -5.04
CA TRP A 120 23.64 -1.44 -5.07
C TRP A 120 24.76 -1.18 -6.08
N ASP A 121 24.66 -0.16 -6.94
CA ASP A 121 25.78 0.35 -7.74
C ASP A 121 27.06 0.52 -6.89
N PRO A 122 28.24 0.02 -7.31
CA PRO A 122 29.47 0.12 -6.52
C PRO A 122 29.77 1.52 -5.99
N GLN A 123 29.50 2.57 -6.79
CA GLN A 123 29.77 3.97 -6.47
C GLN A 123 28.82 4.54 -5.41
N SER A 124 27.62 3.96 -5.25
CA SER A 124 26.59 4.37 -4.28
C SER A 124 26.91 4.06 -2.80
N ALA A 125 28.18 3.91 -2.41
CA ALA A 125 28.56 3.57 -1.03
C ALA A 125 28.04 4.59 0.00
N LEU A 126 28.29 5.88 -0.22
CA LEU A 126 27.81 6.97 0.65
C LEU A 126 26.27 7.07 0.65
N LEU A 127 25.63 6.74 -0.48
CA LEU A 127 24.16 6.68 -0.58
C LEU A 127 23.59 5.53 0.27
N ARG A 128 24.20 4.34 0.22
CA ARG A 128 23.79 3.18 1.06
C ARG A 128 23.88 3.51 2.54
N GLU A 129 24.95 4.19 2.95
CA GLU A 129 25.16 4.55 4.36
C GLU A 129 24.16 5.62 4.82
N ALA A 130 23.96 6.69 4.04
CA ALA A 130 22.96 7.72 4.33
C ALA A 130 21.53 7.16 4.37
N VAL A 131 21.18 6.26 3.44
CA VAL A 131 19.88 5.58 3.41
C VAL A 131 19.72 4.65 4.60
N ARG A 132 20.69 3.79 4.93
CA ARG A 132 20.60 2.86 6.07
C ARG A 132 20.53 3.57 7.41
N ALA A 133 21.28 4.66 7.57
CA ALA A 133 21.19 5.51 8.75
C ALA A 133 19.80 6.15 8.85
N ARG A 134 19.34 6.83 7.79
CA ARG A 134 18.05 7.53 7.81
C ARG A 134 16.86 6.59 7.94
N PHE A 135 16.94 5.39 7.35
CA PHE A 135 15.92 4.36 7.50
C PHE A 135 15.78 3.88 8.95
N ARG A 136 16.88 3.79 9.72
CA ARG A 136 16.82 3.43 11.14
C ARG A 136 15.97 4.43 11.92
N ASP A 137 16.25 5.74 11.81
CA ASP A 137 15.47 6.79 12.48
C ASP A 137 13.98 6.67 12.14
N VAL A 138 13.69 6.45 10.86
CA VAL A 138 12.36 6.43 10.27
C VAL A 138 11.57 5.19 10.68
N TRP A 139 12.24 4.04 10.78
CA TRP A 139 11.65 2.82 11.36
C TRP A 139 11.42 2.97 12.87
N GLU A 140 12.36 3.61 13.59
CA GLU A 140 12.25 3.86 15.02
C GLU A 140 11.19 4.90 15.39
N GLU A 141 10.78 5.75 14.44
CA GLU A 141 9.56 6.55 14.52
C GLU A 141 8.32 5.71 14.17
N LEU A 142 8.29 5.02 13.01
CA LEU A 142 7.13 4.23 12.56
C LEU A 142 6.69 3.16 13.59
N ARG A 143 7.63 2.49 14.26
CA ARG A 143 7.31 1.46 15.28
C ARG A 143 6.52 2.03 16.48
N ARG A 144 6.62 3.32 16.78
CA ARG A 144 5.84 4.01 17.83
C ARG A 144 4.33 4.01 17.52
N TYR A 145 3.98 3.76 16.26
CA TYR A 145 2.59 3.65 15.82
C TYR A 145 2.05 2.21 15.88
N GLY A 146 2.90 1.22 16.13
CA GLY A 146 2.51 -0.19 16.28
C GLY A 146 2.10 -0.84 14.96
N TRP A 147 2.76 -0.46 13.86
CA TRP A 147 2.49 -0.95 12.51
C TRP A 147 3.79 -1.27 11.77
N GLU A 148 3.77 -2.34 10.99
CA GLU A 148 4.82 -2.74 10.05
C GLU A 148 4.24 -2.86 8.63
N PRO A 149 4.92 -2.37 7.57
CA PRO A 149 4.50 -2.59 6.20
C PRO A 149 4.87 -4.01 5.76
N GLY A 150 3.90 -4.89 5.53
CA GLY A 150 4.15 -6.28 5.10
C GLY A 150 4.61 -6.46 3.64
N MET A 151 4.93 -5.37 2.94
CA MET A 151 5.66 -5.41 1.66
C MET A 151 6.87 -4.45 1.71
N PRO A 152 7.88 -4.72 2.55
CA PRO A 152 9.04 -3.84 2.71
C PRO A 152 10.00 -4.03 1.52
N ARG A 153 9.75 -3.27 0.45
CA ARG A 153 10.60 -3.23 -0.74
C ARG A 153 11.30 -1.87 -0.84
N LEU A 154 12.43 -1.82 -1.55
CA LEU A 154 13.13 -0.57 -1.83
C LEU A 154 12.21 0.44 -2.54
N GLU A 155 11.35 -0.03 -3.45
CA GLU A 155 10.39 0.81 -4.18
C GLU A 155 9.38 1.54 -3.24
N ASN A 156 9.14 0.98 -2.04
CA ASN A 156 8.25 1.55 -1.02
C ASN A 156 8.97 2.49 -0.04
N ILE A 157 10.30 2.61 -0.13
CA ILE A 157 11.09 3.59 0.62
C ILE A 157 11.31 4.80 -0.29
N ILE A 158 10.67 5.93 0.02
CA ILE A 158 10.79 7.16 -0.75
C ILE A 158 11.83 8.06 -0.06
N TYR A 159 12.90 8.42 -0.75
CA TYR A 159 14.00 9.23 -0.21
C TYR A 159 14.21 10.48 -1.05
N ASP A 160 14.37 11.63 -0.38
CA ASP A 160 14.75 12.90 -0.98
C ASP A 160 16.21 13.23 -0.65
N GLU A 161 17.06 13.21 -1.68
CA GLU A 161 18.48 13.48 -1.55
C GLU A 161 18.86 14.95 -1.36
N VAL A 162 17.92 15.88 -1.51
CA VAL A 162 18.14 17.31 -1.24
C VAL A 162 17.76 17.62 0.20
N THR A 163 16.56 17.23 0.64
CA THR A 163 16.07 17.52 2.02
C THR A 163 16.48 16.49 3.06
N LYS A 164 17.03 15.34 2.64
CA LYS A 164 17.30 14.15 3.48
C LYS A 164 16.08 13.62 4.24
N THR A 165 14.88 13.95 3.77
CA THR A 165 13.62 13.37 4.24
C THR A 165 13.40 12.00 3.62
N MET A 166 12.68 11.14 4.35
CA MET A 166 12.39 9.77 3.94
C MET A 166 11.01 9.38 4.46
N HIS A 167 10.26 8.66 3.64
CA HIS A 167 8.93 8.16 3.97
C HIS A 167 8.80 6.69 3.59
N ILE A 168 8.08 5.92 4.41
CA ILE A 168 7.73 4.53 4.17
C ILE A 168 6.31 4.44 3.60
N ALA A 169 6.16 3.69 2.51
CA ALA A 169 4.88 3.27 1.93
C ALA A 169 4.74 1.73 2.03
N GLY A 170 3.82 1.13 1.26
CA GLY A 170 3.73 -0.33 1.11
C GLY A 170 2.82 -1.05 2.11
N PHE A 171 1.95 -0.33 2.83
CA PHE A 171 1.01 -0.89 3.82
C PHE A 171 -0.16 -1.74 3.24
N ARG A 172 0.02 -2.40 2.08
CA ARG A 172 -1.02 -3.19 1.40
C ARG A 172 -1.55 -4.34 2.26
N ASP A 173 -0.65 -5.01 2.99
CA ASP A 173 -0.97 -6.08 3.93
C ASP A 173 -0.13 -5.91 5.21
N PRO A 174 -0.50 -4.95 6.08
CA PRO A 174 0.35 -4.48 7.16
C PRO A 174 0.22 -5.35 8.41
N ALA A 175 1.34 -5.61 9.07
CA ALA A 175 1.39 -6.32 10.34
C ALA A 175 1.18 -5.36 11.52
N ARG A 176 0.69 -5.89 12.64
CA ARG A 176 0.84 -5.22 13.95
C ARG A 176 2.27 -5.52 14.41
N LEU A 177 2.99 -4.47 14.82
CA LEU A 177 4.31 -4.61 15.42
C LEU A 177 4.17 -4.41 16.93
N GLU A 178 4.62 -5.38 17.72
CA GLU A 178 4.55 -5.29 19.18
C GLU A 178 5.64 -4.34 19.72
N PRO A 179 5.35 -3.48 20.72
CA PRO A 179 6.27 -2.38 21.09
C PRO A 179 7.66 -2.82 21.55
N GLU A 180 7.78 -4.04 22.11
CA GLU A 180 9.01 -4.57 22.68
C GLU A 180 9.97 -5.15 21.64
N GLU A 181 9.51 -5.42 20.41
CA GLU A 181 10.36 -5.93 19.35
C GLU A 181 11.34 -4.85 18.88
N ARG A 182 12.64 -5.09 19.10
CA ARG A 182 13.72 -4.16 18.75
C ARG A 182 14.03 -4.27 17.26
N PHE A 183 14.39 -3.14 16.63
CA PHE A 183 14.92 -3.17 15.27
C PHE A 183 16.21 -4.00 15.24
N THR A 184 16.14 -5.17 14.61
CA THR A 184 17.31 -5.94 14.21
C THR A 184 17.95 -5.27 13.00
N ASN A 185 19.27 -5.38 12.84
CA ASN A 185 19.95 -4.90 11.62
C ASN A 185 19.68 -5.83 10.40
N ASP A 186 18.54 -6.54 10.36
CA ASP A 186 18.09 -7.38 9.25
C ASP A 186 17.54 -6.50 8.11
N PHE A 187 18.43 -5.68 7.56
CA PHE A 187 18.18 -4.90 6.36
C PHE A 187 17.88 -5.81 5.14
N CYS A 188 18.20 -7.11 5.20
CA CYS A 188 17.97 -8.07 4.11
C CYS A 188 16.47 -8.28 3.85
N ARG A 189 15.63 -8.36 4.90
CA ARG A 189 14.16 -8.35 4.78
C ARG A 189 13.60 -7.15 4.00
N LEU A 190 14.35 -6.06 3.95
CA LEU A 190 13.95 -4.75 3.43
C LEU A 190 14.61 -4.41 2.09
N GLY A 191 15.40 -5.33 1.51
CA GLY A 191 16.22 -5.11 0.31
C GLY A 191 17.44 -4.19 0.50
N LEU A 192 17.71 -3.74 1.73
CA LEU A 192 18.80 -2.84 2.11
C LEU A 192 20.06 -3.58 2.64
N GLY A 193 19.96 -4.88 2.86
CA GLY A 193 21.03 -5.75 3.38
C GLY A 193 21.73 -6.53 2.27
N TYR A 194 22.98 -6.92 2.50
CA TYR A 194 23.75 -7.69 1.53
C TYR A 194 23.19 -9.11 1.42
N THR A 195 22.77 -9.53 0.22
CA THR A 195 22.69 -10.95 -0.11
C THR A 195 24.11 -11.50 -0.26
N THR A 196 24.61 -12.18 0.76
CA THR A 196 25.74 -13.11 0.57
C THR A 196 25.30 -14.21 -0.38
N GLN A 197 26.02 -14.35 -1.49
CA GLN A 197 26.08 -15.58 -2.28
C GLN A 197 26.97 -16.61 -1.56
#